data_AF-A0A2X5NH55-F1
#
_entry.id   AF-A0A2X5NH55-F1
#
_cell.length_a   1.000
_cell.length_b   1.000
_cell.length_c   1.000
_cell.angle_alpha   90.00
_cell.angle_beta   90.00
_cell.angle_gamma   90.00
#
_symmetry.space_group_name_H-M   'P 1'
#
loop_
_entity.id
_entity.type
_entity.pdbx_description
1 polymer ?
#
loop_
_entity_poly.entity_id
_entity_poly.type
_entity_poly.pdbx_seq_one_letter_code
_entity_poly.pdbx_strand_id
1 'polypeptide(L)'
;MNYYSDMGQFGSTLAIGNQSRQFSATATGSLVAHRGGLTMGPALGESPFAIVNVPGAEGAKLLNGYGSRIDSRGYAIVPSLTPYRENTVSVDSKGLPDTVDILQNEQVIIPRMGAAVSVTMKTQSGQPVLLIIRDPQGNYLPIGSELTNASGEVTGIVGQAGMAFIRGWNIGTEAISVRTGSTFCTISADNALAQDISRSGSSSVIRAEVICKS
;
A
#
# COMPACT_ATOMS: atom_id res chain seq x y z
N MET A 1 -34.84 6.23 1.28
CA MET A 1 -33.67 5.60 1.92
C MET A 1 -32.45 5.94 1.10
N ASN A 2 -31.38 6.43 1.72
CA ASN A 2 -30.13 6.78 1.05
C ASN A 2 -29.00 5.90 1.59
N TYR A 3 -28.14 5.42 0.70
CA TYR A 3 -26.97 4.58 1.00
C TYR A 3 -25.74 5.19 0.35
N TYR A 4 -24.65 5.30 1.11
CA TYR A 4 -23.37 5.80 0.62
C TYR A 4 -22.40 4.62 0.48
N SER A 5 -21.85 4.44 -0.72
CA SER A 5 -20.75 3.52 -0.99
C SER A 5 -19.51 4.29 -1.41
N ASP A 6 -18.39 3.58 -1.46
CA ASP A 6 -17.12 4.00 -2.06
C ASP A 6 -17.24 4.39 -3.55
N MET A 7 -18.22 3.81 -4.25
CA MET A 7 -18.50 4.04 -5.67
C MET A 7 -19.58 5.11 -5.93
N GLY A 8 -20.27 5.63 -4.91
CA GLY A 8 -21.32 6.63 -5.07
C GLY A 8 -22.47 6.55 -4.06
N GLN A 9 -23.49 7.36 -4.26
CA GLN A 9 -24.71 7.39 -3.46
C GLN A 9 -25.87 6.74 -4.22
N PHE A 10 -26.61 5.88 -3.54
CA PHE A 10 -27.83 5.25 -4.04
C PHE A 10 -29.01 5.65 -3.16
N GLY A 11 -30.12 6.04 -3.78
CA GLY A 11 -31.32 6.49 -3.08
C GLY A 11 -32.58 5.83 -3.63
N SER A 12 -33.53 5.49 -2.76
CA SER A 12 -34.85 4.99 -3.13
C SER A 12 -35.95 5.73 -2.36
N THR A 13 -37.04 6.10 -3.04
CA THR A 13 -38.16 6.82 -2.45
C THR A 13 -39.47 6.18 -2.89
N LEU A 14 -40.37 5.94 -1.94
CA LEU A 14 -41.74 5.47 -2.16
C LEU A 14 -42.69 6.56 -1.69
N ALA A 15 -43.57 7.04 -2.56
CA ALA A 15 -44.62 8.00 -2.23
C ALA A 15 -45.99 7.38 -2.51
N ILE A 16 -46.84 7.32 -1.49
CA ILE A 16 -48.20 6.80 -1.58
C ILE A 16 -49.17 7.92 -1.23
N GLY A 17 -50.05 8.27 -2.16
CA GLY A 17 -51.15 9.23 -1.97
C GLY A 17 -52.50 8.60 -2.28
N ASN A 18 -53.59 9.35 -2.05
CA ASN A 18 -54.96 8.84 -2.17
C ASN A 18 -55.34 8.31 -3.57
N GLN A 19 -54.63 8.72 -4.63
CA GLN A 19 -54.87 8.27 -6.01
C GLN A 19 -53.58 7.93 -6.79
N SER A 20 -52.41 7.96 -6.14
CA SER A 20 -51.14 7.72 -6.83
C SER A 20 -50.13 6.98 -5.96
N ARG A 21 -49.33 6.13 -6.59
CA ARG A 21 -48.17 5.47 -6.00
C ARG A 21 -46.98 5.73 -6.91
N GLN A 22 -45.93 6.33 -6.37
CA GLN A 22 -44.71 6.64 -7.09
C GLN A 22 -43.55 5.95 -6.41
N PHE A 23 -42.70 5.32 -7.23
CA PHE A 23 -41.41 4.78 -6.79
C PHE A 23 -40.32 5.46 -7.60
N SER A 24 -39.26 5.89 -6.92
CA SER A 24 -38.11 6.53 -7.55
C SER A 24 -36.83 5.91 -7.00
N ALA A 25 -35.89 5.63 -7.89
CA ALA A 25 -34.54 5.20 -7.56
C ALA A 25 -33.54 6.17 -8.19
N THR A 26 -32.45 6.45 -7.48
CA THR A 26 -31.41 7.40 -7.87
C THR A 26 -30.05 6.78 -7.60
N ALA A 27 -29.11 7.01 -8.51
CA ALA A 27 -27.70 6.64 -8.35
C ALA A 27 -26.85 7.83 -8.78
N THR A 28 -25.90 8.23 -7.95
CA THR A 28 -25.10 9.43 -8.15
C THR A 28 -23.66 9.14 -7.78
N GLY A 29 -22.75 9.27 -8.75
CA GLY A 29 -21.35 8.92 -8.61
C GLY A 29 -20.55 9.50 -9.77
N SER A 30 -19.31 9.06 -9.92
CA SER A 30 -18.44 9.46 -11.01
C SER A 30 -17.75 8.26 -11.64
N LEU A 31 -17.35 8.44 -12.90
CA LEU A 31 -16.50 7.53 -13.64
C LEU A 31 -15.39 8.36 -14.28
N VAL A 32 -14.15 8.12 -13.85
CA VAL A 32 -12.98 8.91 -14.26
C VAL A 32 -12.07 8.05 -15.13
N ALA A 33 -11.77 8.51 -16.33
CA ALA A 33 -10.74 7.92 -17.19
C ALA A 33 -9.37 8.57 -16.92
N HIS A 34 -8.37 7.75 -16.64
CA HIS A 34 -6.99 8.18 -16.37
C HIS A 34 -5.98 7.16 -16.91
N ARG A 35 -4.68 7.43 -16.74
CA ARG A 35 -3.58 6.59 -17.27
C ARG A 35 -3.61 5.13 -16.78
N GLY A 36 -4.26 4.87 -15.66
CA GLY A 36 -4.42 3.54 -15.05
C GLY A 36 -5.72 2.83 -15.42
N GLY A 37 -6.57 3.43 -16.27
CA GLY A 37 -7.87 2.88 -16.69
C GLY A 37 -9.05 3.74 -16.26
N LEU A 38 -10.18 3.08 -15.98
CA LEU A 38 -11.42 3.72 -15.55
C LEU A 38 -11.64 3.50 -14.06
N THR A 39 -11.83 4.54 -13.24
CA THR A 39 -12.08 4.40 -11.81
C THR A 39 -13.43 5.02 -11.45
N MET A 40 -14.24 4.29 -10.67
CA MET A 40 -15.51 4.77 -10.14
C MET A 40 -15.29 5.44 -8.79
N GLY A 41 -16.13 6.40 -8.44
CA GLY A 41 -16.04 7.05 -7.15
C GLY A 41 -17.25 7.91 -6.82
N PRO A 42 -17.20 8.64 -5.70
CA PRO A 42 -18.26 9.57 -5.33
C PRO A 42 -18.50 10.63 -6.42
N ALA A 43 -19.64 11.28 -6.37
CA ALA A 43 -19.99 12.31 -7.34
C ALA A 43 -18.98 13.47 -7.31
N LEU A 44 -18.61 13.95 -8.50
CA LEU A 44 -17.69 15.06 -8.68
C LEU A 44 -18.47 16.34 -8.94
N GLY A 45 -17.95 17.46 -8.41
CA GLY A 45 -18.44 18.80 -8.71
C GLY A 45 -17.48 19.59 -9.60
N GLU A 46 -17.59 20.91 -9.59
CA GLU A 46 -16.68 21.83 -10.30
C GLU A 46 -15.35 22.06 -9.57
N SER A 47 -15.28 21.65 -8.30
CA SER A 47 -14.05 21.68 -7.52
C SER A 47 -13.02 20.70 -8.08
N PRO A 48 -11.71 20.96 -7.91
CA PRO A 48 -10.69 19.99 -8.28
C PRO A 48 -10.86 18.69 -7.51
N PHE A 49 -10.41 17.59 -8.10
CA PHE A 49 -10.45 16.26 -7.52
C PHE A 49 -9.10 15.56 -7.70
N ALA A 50 -8.85 14.52 -6.90
CA ALA A 50 -7.65 13.70 -7.03
C ALA A 50 -7.97 12.24 -7.39
N ILE A 51 -7.13 11.69 -8.26
CA ILE A 51 -7.04 10.27 -8.56
C ILE A 51 -5.86 9.73 -7.78
N VAL A 52 -6.13 8.93 -6.75
CA VAL A 52 -5.11 8.37 -5.86
C VAL A 52 -4.78 6.96 -6.34
N ASN A 53 -3.49 6.71 -6.53
CA ASN A 53 -2.92 5.40 -6.85
C ASN A 53 -2.10 4.91 -5.66
N VAL A 54 -2.49 3.78 -5.09
CA VAL A 54 -1.84 3.11 -3.98
C VAL A 54 -1.75 1.62 -4.33
N PRO A 55 -0.72 1.20 -5.08
CA PRO A 55 -0.65 -0.15 -5.62
C PRO A 55 -0.69 -1.22 -4.52
N GLY A 56 -1.56 -2.22 -4.66
CA GLY A 56 -1.67 -3.34 -3.71
C GLY A 56 -2.36 -3.02 -2.39
N ALA A 57 -2.80 -1.78 -2.16
CA ALA A 57 -3.48 -1.36 -0.93
C ALA A 57 -5.01 -1.48 -1.04
N GLU A 58 -5.54 -2.54 -1.68
CA GLU A 58 -6.98 -2.75 -1.82
C GLU A 58 -7.70 -2.68 -0.47
N GLY A 59 -8.81 -1.95 -0.43
CA GLY A 59 -9.65 -1.81 0.76
C GLY A 59 -9.15 -0.77 1.77
N ALA A 60 -7.94 -0.23 1.61
CA ALA A 60 -7.45 0.89 2.42
C ALA A 60 -8.37 2.11 2.30
N LYS A 61 -8.52 2.84 3.40
CA LYS A 61 -9.47 3.96 3.47
C LYS A 61 -8.76 5.28 3.20
N LEU A 62 -9.35 6.13 2.36
CA LEU A 62 -8.93 7.53 2.27
C LEU A 62 -9.49 8.31 3.45
N LEU A 63 -8.62 8.97 4.23
CA LEU A 63 -9.04 9.77 5.38
C LEU A 63 -9.86 10.99 4.95
N ASN A 64 -9.49 11.60 3.83
CA ASN A 64 -10.12 12.81 3.28
C ASN A 64 -10.99 12.53 2.04
N GLY A 65 -11.32 11.25 1.79
CA GLY A 65 -12.05 10.80 0.59
C GLY A 65 -13.54 10.52 0.81
N TYR A 66 -14.17 11.06 1.85
CA TYR A 66 -15.60 10.80 2.17
C TYR A 66 -15.98 9.31 2.27
N GLY A 67 -15.06 8.48 2.78
CA GLY A 67 -15.28 7.04 2.91
C GLY A 67 -14.91 6.22 1.66
N SER A 68 -14.37 6.84 0.61
CA SER A 68 -13.77 6.12 -0.52
C SER A 68 -12.66 5.20 -0.05
N ARG A 69 -12.63 4.02 -0.69
CA ARG A 69 -11.61 3.00 -0.49
C ARG A 69 -10.84 2.78 -1.77
N ILE A 70 -9.61 2.34 -1.62
CA ILE A 70 -8.78 1.87 -2.73
C ILE A 70 -9.42 0.62 -3.33
N ASP A 71 -9.67 0.63 -4.64
CA ASP A 71 -10.21 -0.51 -5.38
C ASP A 71 -9.17 -1.62 -5.59
N SER A 72 -9.59 -2.74 -6.18
CA SER A 72 -8.71 -3.89 -6.46
C SER A 72 -7.57 -3.61 -7.43
N ARG A 73 -7.60 -2.48 -8.14
CA ARG A 73 -6.52 -2.04 -9.04
C ARG A 73 -5.61 -1.01 -8.37
N GLY A 74 -5.84 -0.68 -7.10
CA GLY A 74 -5.05 0.29 -6.36
C GLY A 74 -5.51 1.73 -6.55
N TYR A 75 -6.71 1.99 -7.06
CA TYR A 75 -7.17 3.35 -7.35
C TYR A 75 -8.35 3.79 -6.48
N ALA A 76 -8.40 5.08 -6.18
CA ALA A 76 -9.56 5.73 -5.58
C ALA A 76 -9.66 7.19 -5.99
N ILE A 77 -10.84 7.78 -5.78
CA ILE A 77 -11.10 9.18 -6.10
C ILE A 77 -11.34 9.97 -4.81
N VAL A 78 -10.62 11.08 -4.65
CA VAL A 78 -10.95 12.12 -3.66
C VAL A 78 -11.81 13.16 -4.39
N PRO A 79 -13.12 13.26 -4.08
CA PRO A 79 -14.08 13.91 -4.96
C PRO A 79 -14.05 15.44 -4.96
N SER A 80 -13.46 16.06 -3.92
CA SER A 80 -13.41 17.51 -3.79
C SER A 80 -12.17 17.94 -3.02
N LEU A 81 -11.45 18.90 -3.59
CA LEU A 81 -10.27 19.55 -3.05
C LEU A 81 -10.47 21.06 -3.08
N THR A 82 -9.79 21.77 -2.19
CA THR A 82 -9.81 23.23 -2.16
C THR A 82 -8.81 23.80 -3.17
N PRO A 83 -9.24 24.55 -4.20
CA PRO A 83 -8.33 25.09 -5.21
C PRO A 83 -7.38 26.14 -4.61
N TYR A 84 -6.16 26.20 -5.15
CA TYR A 84 -5.08 27.14 -4.77
C TYR A 84 -4.66 27.06 -3.30
N ARG A 85 -4.98 25.95 -2.63
CA ARG A 85 -4.60 25.67 -1.26
C ARG A 85 -3.93 24.31 -1.15
N GLU A 86 -3.15 24.13 -0.10
CA GLU A 86 -2.65 22.82 0.28
C GLU A 86 -3.82 21.92 0.65
N ASN A 87 -3.85 20.75 0.01
CA ASN A 87 -4.74 19.67 0.34
C ASN A 87 -3.88 18.46 0.64
N THR A 88 -4.05 17.93 1.84
CA THR A 88 -3.41 16.71 2.27
C THR A 88 -4.26 15.53 1.84
N VAL A 89 -3.69 14.62 1.06
CA VAL A 89 -4.31 13.33 0.71
C VAL A 89 -3.62 12.27 1.55
N SER A 90 -4.38 11.61 2.44
CA SER A 90 -3.85 10.60 3.35
C SER A 90 -4.65 9.30 3.25
N VAL A 91 -3.94 8.18 3.37
CA VAL A 91 -4.49 6.82 3.31
C VAL A 91 -4.22 6.13 4.65
N ASP A 92 -5.26 5.52 5.19
CA ASP A 92 -5.18 4.68 6.38
C ASP A 92 -4.84 3.24 5.97
N SER A 93 -3.70 2.74 6.44
CA SER A 93 -3.25 1.36 6.23
C SER A 93 -3.98 0.36 7.13
N LYS A 94 -4.85 0.82 8.03
CA LYS A 94 -5.61 -0.06 8.92
C LYS A 94 -6.49 -1.04 8.14
N GLY A 95 -6.30 -2.32 8.44
CA GLY A 95 -7.04 -3.41 7.81
C GLY A 95 -6.44 -3.89 6.48
N LEU A 96 -5.29 -3.34 6.07
CA LEU A 96 -4.50 -3.96 5.01
C LEU A 96 -3.87 -5.27 5.48
N PRO A 97 -3.59 -6.20 4.55
CA PRO A 97 -2.78 -7.37 4.85
C PRO A 97 -1.40 -6.97 5.39
N ASP A 98 -0.85 -7.75 6.32
CA ASP A 98 0.50 -7.52 6.88
C ASP A 98 1.62 -7.54 5.82
N THR A 99 1.32 -8.11 4.65
CA THR A 99 2.19 -8.18 3.49
C THR A 99 2.25 -6.88 2.70
N VAL A 100 1.47 -5.84 3.03
CA VAL A 100 1.47 -4.56 2.31
C VAL A 100 1.79 -3.44 3.30
N ASP A 101 2.79 -2.64 2.97
CA ASP A 101 3.13 -1.41 3.68
C ASP A 101 2.97 -0.19 2.77
N ILE A 102 2.53 0.93 3.34
CA ILE A 102 2.43 2.21 2.63
C ILE A 102 3.59 3.08 3.10
N LEU A 103 4.65 3.16 2.29
CA LEU A 103 5.88 3.90 2.61
C LEU A 103 5.64 5.40 2.75
N GLN A 104 4.67 5.92 1.99
CA GLN A 104 4.25 7.31 2.05
C GLN A 104 2.72 7.35 2.10
N ASN A 105 2.17 7.40 3.30
CA ASN A 105 0.73 7.39 3.55
C ASN A 105 0.08 8.78 3.43
N GLU A 106 0.87 9.82 3.17
CA GLU A 106 0.41 11.20 3.05
C GLU A 106 1.13 11.95 1.93
N GLN A 107 0.38 12.72 1.15
CA GLN A 107 0.90 13.59 0.11
C GLN A 107 0.13 14.92 0.07
N VAL A 108 0.86 16.03 0.05
CA VAL A 108 0.29 17.38 -0.06
C VAL A 108 0.29 17.82 -1.53
N ILE A 109 -0.85 18.31 -2.00
CA ILE A 109 -1.05 18.82 -3.36
C ILE A 109 -1.72 20.20 -3.34
N ILE A 110 -1.43 21.02 -4.36
CA ILE A 110 -2.03 22.36 -4.53
C ILE A 110 -2.71 22.43 -5.91
N PRO A 111 -3.98 21.99 -6.04
CA PRO A 111 -4.68 21.94 -7.31
C PRO A 111 -5.16 23.33 -7.76
N ARG A 112 -5.30 23.53 -9.08
CA ARG A 112 -6.06 24.67 -9.64
C ARG A 112 -7.55 24.31 -9.72
N MET A 113 -8.42 25.30 -9.84
CA MET A 113 -9.85 25.06 -10.06
C MET A 113 -10.06 24.19 -11.32
N GLY A 114 -10.96 23.19 -11.24
CA GLY A 114 -11.24 22.25 -12.31
C GLY A 114 -10.13 21.22 -12.62
N ALA A 115 -9.06 21.16 -11.81
CA ALA A 115 -7.96 20.22 -12.05
C ALA A 115 -8.31 18.78 -11.61
N ALA A 116 -7.92 17.81 -12.42
CA ALA A 116 -7.84 16.39 -12.06
C ALA A 116 -6.38 16.05 -11.72
N VAL A 117 -6.07 15.87 -10.43
CA VAL A 117 -4.69 15.65 -9.97
C VAL A 117 -4.42 14.17 -9.75
N SER A 118 -3.33 13.65 -10.32
CA SER A 118 -2.87 12.29 -10.00
C SER A 118 -1.97 12.32 -8.76
N VAL A 119 -2.26 11.47 -7.79
CA VAL A 119 -1.51 11.31 -6.54
C VAL A 119 -1.06 9.86 -6.48
N THR A 120 0.23 9.60 -6.29
CA THR A 120 0.77 8.23 -6.25
C THR A 120 1.51 8.03 -4.94
N MET A 121 1.01 7.11 -4.13
CA MET A 121 1.65 6.71 -2.88
C MET A 121 2.48 5.45 -3.10
N LYS A 122 3.72 5.49 -2.62
CA LYS A 122 4.62 4.35 -2.71
C LYS A 122 4.19 3.28 -1.71
N THR A 123 4.03 2.07 -2.21
CA THR A 123 3.78 0.88 -1.39
C THR A 123 4.93 -0.10 -1.51
N GLN A 124 5.07 -0.94 -0.49
CA GLN A 124 5.98 -2.06 -0.49
C GLN A 124 5.19 -3.32 -0.14
N SER A 125 5.16 -4.27 -1.06
CA SER A 125 4.49 -5.55 -0.86
C SER A 125 5.52 -6.66 -0.62
N GLY A 126 5.17 -7.60 0.23
CA GLY A 126 5.95 -8.79 0.56
C GLY A 126 5.84 -9.15 2.04
N GLN A 127 6.10 -10.42 2.34
CA GLN A 127 6.10 -10.91 3.72
C GLN A 127 7.19 -10.17 4.53
N PRO A 128 6.85 -9.58 5.69
CA PRO A 128 7.86 -9.00 6.57
C PRO A 128 8.71 -10.10 7.21
N VAL A 129 10.03 -10.00 7.05
CA VAL A 129 11.00 -10.93 7.62
C VAL A 129 11.99 -10.16 8.49
N LEU A 130 12.17 -10.65 9.72
CA LEU A 130 13.23 -10.25 10.62
C LEU A 130 14.36 -11.27 10.53
N LEU A 131 15.43 -10.90 9.82
CA LEU A 131 16.64 -11.69 9.72
C LEU A 131 17.55 -11.44 10.92
N ILE A 132 18.19 -12.49 11.41
CA ILE A 132 19.37 -12.43 12.28
C ILE A 132 20.54 -12.96 11.47
N ILE A 133 21.49 -12.07 11.15
CA ILE A 133 22.54 -12.36 10.19
C ILE A 133 23.87 -12.53 10.91
N ARG A 134 24.52 -13.66 10.65
CA ARG A 134 25.86 -13.98 11.14
C ARG A 134 26.87 -14.13 10.02
N ASP A 135 28.13 -13.87 10.34
CA ASP A 135 29.27 -14.25 9.50
C ASP A 135 29.50 -15.78 9.53
N PRO A 136 30.37 -16.34 8.66
CA PRO A 136 30.73 -17.76 8.69
C PRO A 136 31.37 -18.22 10.01
N GLN A 137 31.86 -17.29 10.83
CA GLN A 137 32.47 -17.53 12.14
C GLN A 137 31.44 -17.52 13.28
N GLY A 138 30.17 -17.22 13.00
CA GLY A 138 29.07 -17.17 13.96
C GLY A 138 28.90 -15.84 14.69
N ASN A 139 29.67 -14.80 14.34
CA ASN A 139 29.49 -13.46 14.92
C ASN A 139 28.36 -12.72 14.22
N TYR A 140 27.68 -11.83 14.95
CA TYR A 140 26.69 -10.95 14.36
C TYR A 140 27.32 -10.00 13.34
N LEU A 141 26.62 -9.78 12.23
CA LEU A 141 27.01 -8.71 11.32
C LEU A 141 26.97 -7.34 12.02
N PRO A 142 27.90 -6.44 11.67
CA PRO A 142 27.96 -5.12 12.26
C PRO A 142 26.74 -4.27 11.87
N ILE A 143 26.39 -3.34 12.76
CA ILE A 143 25.34 -2.36 12.50
C ILE A 143 25.72 -1.48 11.31
N GLY A 144 24.74 -1.15 10.47
CA GLY A 144 24.91 -0.32 9.27
C GLY A 144 25.27 -1.10 8.00
N SER A 145 25.40 -2.43 8.05
CA SER A 145 25.51 -3.24 6.83
C SER A 145 24.22 -3.13 6.00
N GLU A 146 24.37 -2.87 4.71
CA GLU A 146 23.23 -2.72 3.79
C GLU A 146 22.88 -4.05 3.15
N LEU A 147 21.59 -4.38 3.13
CA LEU A 147 21.05 -5.52 2.40
C LEU A 147 20.51 -4.99 1.07
N THR A 148 20.92 -5.59 -0.04
CA THR A 148 20.47 -5.22 -1.39
C THR A 148 19.88 -6.42 -2.12
N ASN A 149 18.84 -6.18 -2.91
CA ASN A 149 18.30 -7.17 -3.84
C ASN A 149 19.19 -7.33 -5.08
N ALA A 150 18.80 -8.23 -5.99
CA ALA A 150 19.51 -8.46 -7.26
C ALA A 150 19.53 -7.22 -8.18
N SER A 151 18.58 -6.31 -8.01
CA SER A 151 18.52 -5.03 -8.74
C SER A 151 19.42 -3.95 -8.14
N GLY A 152 20.09 -4.23 -7.01
CA GLY A 152 20.95 -3.29 -6.30
C GLY A 152 20.19 -2.29 -5.42
N GLU A 153 18.88 -2.46 -5.24
CA GLU A 153 18.09 -1.63 -4.34
C GLU A 153 18.28 -2.08 -2.89
N VAL A 154 18.44 -1.11 -1.98
CA VAL A 154 18.56 -1.39 -0.55
C VAL A 154 17.20 -1.85 -0.01
N THR A 155 17.14 -3.11 0.43
CA THR A 155 15.93 -3.74 1.00
C THR A 155 15.88 -3.67 2.52
N GLY A 156 17.02 -3.39 3.17
CA GLY A 156 17.09 -3.22 4.62
C GLY A 156 18.50 -2.85 5.10
N ILE A 157 18.61 -2.55 6.38
CA ILE A 157 19.88 -2.24 7.05
C ILE A 157 19.99 -3.12 8.29
N VAL A 158 21.18 -3.63 8.57
CA VAL A 158 21.49 -4.37 9.79
C VAL A 158 21.52 -3.41 10.98
N GLY A 159 20.69 -3.69 11.97
CA GLY A 159 20.62 -3.03 13.26
C GLY A 159 21.44 -3.75 14.33
N GLN A 160 21.00 -3.61 15.58
CA GLN A 160 21.65 -4.26 16.73
C GLN A 160 21.50 -5.79 16.67
N ALA A 161 22.48 -6.51 17.23
CA ALA A 161 22.51 -7.97 17.29
C ALA A 161 22.34 -8.66 15.92
N GLY A 162 22.86 -8.05 14.85
CA GLY A 162 22.77 -8.59 13.49
C GLY A 162 21.34 -8.63 12.93
N MET A 163 20.39 -7.91 13.53
CA MET A 163 18.99 -7.95 13.12
C MET A 163 18.74 -7.04 11.91
N ALA A 164 18.08 -7.55 10.87
CA ALA A 164 17.63 -6.75 9.73
C ALA A 164 16.16 -7.02 9.45
N PHE A 165 15.36 -5.96 9.33
CA PHE A 165 13.97 -6.07 8.90
C PHE A 165 13.89 -5.81 7.40
N ILE A 166 13.33 -6.75 6.66
CA ILE A 166 13.18 -6.67 5.20
C ILE A 166 11.74 -6.98 4.81
N ARG A 167 11.30 -6.35 3.72
CA ARG A 167 10.03 -6.63 3.02
C ARG A 167 10.31 -6.77 1.53
N GLY A 168 9.44 -7.51 0.84
CA GLY A 168 9.57 -7.70 -0.61
C GLY A 168 10.69 -8.66 -1.02
N TRP A 169 11.21 -9.47 -0.09
CA TRP A 169 12.14 -10.54 -0.43
C TRP A 169 11.39 -11.80 -0.86
N ASN A 170 11.57 -12.21 -2.11
CA ASN A 170 11.04 -13.48 -2.61
C ASN A 170 11.91 -14.64 -2.11
N ILE A 171 11.59 -15.13 -0.92
CA ILE A 171 12.29 -16.24 -0.29
C ILE A 171 12.18 -17.48 -1.19
N GLY A 172 13.33 -18.02 -1.58
CA GLY A 172 13.48 -19.24 -2.37
C GLY A 172 13.96 -19.00 -3.81
N THR A 173 13.81 -17.77 -4.32
CA THR A 173 14.25 -17.41 -5.68
C THR A 173 15.28 -16.30 -5.70
N GLU A 174 15.27 -15.40 -4.72
CA GLU A 174 16.18 -14.26 -4.68
C GLU A 174 17.23 -14.41 -3.59
N ALA A 175 18.49 -14.17 -3.97
CA ALA A 175 19.58 -13.99 -3.01
C ALA A 175 19.65 -12.52 -2.58
N ILE A 176 19.94 -12.29 -1.30
CA ILE A 176 20.22 -10.94 -0.79
C ILE A 176 21.73 -10.77 -0.69
N SER A 177 22.25 -9.72 -1.29
CA SER A 177 23.65 -9.31 -1.11
C SER A 177 23.74 -8.40 0.11
N VAL A 178 24.76 -8.59 0.92
CA VAL A 178 25.04 -7.75 2.09
C VAL A 178 26.37 -7.06 1.89
N ARG A 179 26.36 -5.72 1.96
CA ARG A 179 27.55 -4.89 1.83
C ARG A 179 27.94 -4.34 3.20
N THR A 180 29.16 -4.64 3.62
CA THR A 180 29.74 -4.17 4.89
C THR A 180 31.05 -3.44 4.61
N GLY A 181 30.97 -2.14 4.30
CA GLY A 181 32.16 -1.36 3.91
C GLY A 181 32.81 -1.93 2.64
N SER A 182 33.89 -2.70 2.80
CA SER A 182 34.65 -3.35 1.71
C SER A 182 34.33 -4.83 1.50
N THR A 183 33.57 -5.47 2.39
CA THR A 183 33.23 -6.89 2.28
C THR A 183 31.83 -7.09 1.71
N PHE A 184 31.71 -8.10 0.85
CA PHE A 184 30.45 -8.53 0.25
C PHE A 184 30.20 -9.98 0.67
N CYS A 185 28.99 -10.26 1.12
CA CYS A 185 28.54 -11.63 1.37
C CYS A 185 27.10 -11.79 0.89
N THR A 186 26.67 -13.02 0.65
CA THR A 186 25.38 -13.35 0.08
C THR A 186 24.60 -14.25 1.04
N ILE A 187 23.32 -13.93 1.20
CA ILE A 187 22.33 -14.76 1.89
C ILE A 187 21.51 -15.44 0.80
N SER A 188 21.77 -16.73 0.59
CA SER A 188 20.93 -17.56 -0.29
C SER A 188 19.71 -18.05 0.49
N ALA A 189 18.52 -17.88 -0.07
CA ALA A 189 17.33 -18.53 0.46
C ALA A 189 17.47 -20.06 0.31
N ASP A 190 17.64 -20.76 1.42
CA ASP A 190 17.61 -22.23 1.43
C ASP A 190 16.15 -22.70 1.54
N ASN A 191 15.83 -23.86 0.97
CA ASN A 191 14.49 -24.46 1.03
C ASN A 191 14.03 -24.70 2.48
N ALA A 192 14.97 -24.87 3.41
CA ALA A 192 14.69 -24.95 4.85
C ALA A 192 14.11 -23.64 5.43
N LEU A 193 14.62 -22.48 5.02
CA LEU A 193 14.09 -21.18 5.43
C LEU A 193 12.66 -20.99 4.91
N ALA A 194 12.41 -21.36 3.65
CA ALA A 194 11.09 -21.27 3.04
C ALA A 194 10.05 -22.15 3.76
N GLN A 195 10.46 -23.31 4.31
CA GLN A 195 9.59 -24.19 5.09
C GLN A 195 9.29 -23.66 6.49
N ASP A 196 10.27 -23.08 7.19
CA ASP A 196 10.04 -22.45 8.51
C ASP A 196 9.12 -21.23 8.41
N ILE A 197 9.25 -20.49 7.30
CA ILE A 197 8.35 -19.38 6.92
C ILE A 197 6.91 -19.88 6.67
N SER A 198 6.75 -21.00 5.96
CA SER A 198 5.44 -21.57 5.65
C SER A 198 4.70 -22.13 6.87
N ARG A 199 5.42 -22.44 7.96
CA ARG A 199 4.84 -22.92 9.24
C ARG A 199 4.46 -21.78 10.20
N SER A 200 5.12 -20.62 10.08
CA SER A 200 4.79 -19.43 10.87
C SER A 200 3.54 -18.79 10.27
N GLY A 201 2.38 -19.02 10.88
CA GLY A 201 1.08 -18.59 10.35
C GLY A 201 1.00 -17.10 9.94
N SER A 202 0.04 -16.85 9.05
CA SER A 202 -0.24 -15.67 8.21
C SER A 202 -0.34 -14.27 8.88
N SER A 203 0.02 -14.10 10.15
CA SER A 203 -0.16 -12.83 10.88
C SER A 203 1.04 -12.42 11.74
N SER A 204 2.23 -12.95 11.47
CA SER A 204 3.43 -12.65 12.27
C SER A 204 4.63 -12.31 11.40
N VAL A 205 5.41 -11.30 11.83
CA VAL A 205 6.75 -11.04 11.28
C VAL A 205 7.56 -12.31 11.41
N ILE A 206 8.09 -12.81 10.30
CA ILE A 206 8.78 -14.09 10.32
C ILE A 206 10.22 -13.86 10.75
N ARG A 207 10.65 -14.56 11.79
CA ARG A 207 12.02 -14.47 12.29
C ARG A 207 12.84 -15.63 11.74
N ALA A 208 13.96 -15.33 11.10
CA ALA A 208 14.88 -16.35 10.58
C ALA A 208 16.33 -15.99 10.89
N GLU A 209 17.14 -17.00 11.20
CA GLU A 209 18.57 -16.86 11.40
C GLU A 209 19.31 -17.39 10.18
N VAL A 210 20.25 -16.60 9.66
CA VAL A 210 20.96 -16.87 8.41
C VAL A 210 22.45 -16.61 8.54
N ILE A 211 23.23 -17.41 7.82
CA ILE A 211 24.68 -17.24 7.72
C ILE A 211 24.96 -16.58 6.37
N CYS A 212 25.66 -15.45 6.41
CA CYS A 212 26.13 -14.76 5.22
C CYS A 212 27.38 -15.46 4.69
N LYS A 213 27.33 -15.96 3.45
CA LYS A 213 28.44 -16.67 2.81
C LYS A 213 29.16 -15.73 1.83
N SER A 214 30.49 -15.70 1.86
CA SER A 214 31.31 -14.95 0.89
C SER A 214 31.30 -15.62 -0.49
#